data_AF-A0A8I2FSL0-F1
#
_entry.id   AF-A0A8I2FSL0-F1
#
_cell.length_a   1.000
_cell.length_b   1.000
_cell.length_c   1.000
_cell.angle_alpha   90.00
_cell.angle_beta   90.00
_cell.angle_gamma   90.00
#
_symmetry.space_group_name_H-M   'P 1'
#
loop_
_entity.id
_entity.type
_entity.pdbx_description
1 polymer ?
#
loop_
_entity_poly.entity_id
_entity_poly.type
_entity_poly.pdbx_seq_one_letter_code
_entity_poly.pdbx_strand_id
1 'polypeptide(L)'
;MDRKKLITKMALAAIFILIISCGGLIYESLHEIKIEKKKANKKNYRIEELTRQCQKFLDETAAKIKSLPVNPLVLSQIKSEIFKKSTEAKAYLWMSNTKGEFIFGVPHPVFTRLNGIFDKNRTVIEKRGYIVDRNDFLLKFVDKHNKIRFSHYDFSGPLEERGFRYSSGMLVVFSSPVIDQEQQVIGDLYLKVDDYGYRYDYRDRYWIQPVLFQLAHILLGISAVFLWLLLPSWVYIDARKRDVKRAFMWAILTVVSFGFAFIVYIITRPAELKTFHCPECEKELNGTKAFCPYCGLDLSSTICPQCQYSIKPDWQFCPNCRCDLTQKSHEEIPGETDKPAEPEAKKIG
;
A
#
# COMPACT_ATOMS: atom_id res chain seq x y z
N MET A 1 27.70 31.81 -2.45
CA MET A 1 26.40 31.22 -2.03
C MET A 1 26.63 30.31 -0.82
N ASP A 2 25.91 30.53 0.29
CA ASP A 2 26.12 29.76 1.52
C ASP A 2 25.59 28.33 1.36
N ARG A 3 26.51 27.38 1.18
CA ARG A 3 26.22 25.94 1.00
C ARG A 3 25.32 25.37 2.10
N LYS A 4 25.35 25.91 3.33
CA LYS A 4 24.47 25.48 4.42
C LYS A 4 23.02 25.89 4.18
N LYS A 5 22.77 27.12 3.73
CA LYS A 5 21.42 27.61 3.41
C LYS A 5 20.76 26.81 2.29
N LEU A 6 21.54 26.37 1.30
CA LEU A 6 21.03 25.52 0.22
C LEU A 6 20.59 24.14 0.75
N ILE A 7 21.44 23.47 1.54
CA ILE A 7 21.12 22.16 2.14
C ILE A 7 19.88 22.25 3.04
N THR A 8 19.76 23.30 3.85
CA THR A 8 18.59 23.50 4.70
C THR A 8 17.32 23.67 3.88
N LYS A 9 17.34 24.45 2.79
CA LYS A 9 16.17 24.61 1.91
C LYS A 9 15.74 23.30 1.26
N MET A 10 16.71 22.51 0.77
CA MET A 10 16.44 21.21 0.17
C MET A 10 15.89 20.21 1.20
N ALA A 11 16.43 20.20 2.42
CA ALA A 11 15.92 19.38 3.52
C ALA A 11 14.47 19.73 3.89
N LEU A 12 14.15 21.02 4.00
CA LEU A 12 12.79 21.49 4.30
C LEU A 12 11.78 21.06 3.23
N ALA A 13 12.15 21.19 1.95
CA ALA A 13 11.31 20.74 0.85
C ALA A 13 11.07 19.22 0.90
N ALA A 14 12.11 18.43 1.16
CA ALA A 14 11.98 16.98 1.28
C ALA A 14 11.12 16.57 2.49
N ILE A 15 11.33 17.19 3.67
CA ILE A 15 10.52 16.95 4.87
C ILE A 15 9.04 17.27 4.59
N PHE A 16 8.76 18.37 3.90
CA PHE A 16 7.39 18.74 3.51
C PHE A 16 6.73 17.67 2.64
N ILE A 17 7.44 17.18 1.61
CA ILE A 17 6.96 16.09 0.75
C ILE A 17 6.73 14.80 1.56
N LEU A 18 7.63 14.48 2.49
CA LEU A 18 7.53 13.30 3.34
C LEU A 18 6.30 13.36 4.26
N ILE A 19 6.06 14.50 4.89
CA ILE A 19 4.90 14.72 5.78
C ILE A 19 3.59 14.62 4.99
N ILE A 20 3.49 15.28 3.83
CA ILE A 20 2.29 15.22 2.99
C ILE A 20 2.02 13.79 2.51
N SER A 21 3.06 13.11 2.04
CA SER A 21 2.93 11.72 1.55
C SER A 21 2.47 10.81 2.69
N CYS A 22 3.07 10.92 3.88
CA CYS A 22 2.67 10.15 5.06
C CYS A 22 1.22 10.44 5.47
N GLY A 23 0.82 11.72 5.51
CA GLY A 23 -0.55 12.12 5.82
C GLY A 23 -1.57 11.58 4.82
N GLY A 24 -1.25 11.60 3.52
CA GLY A 24 -2.08 11.01 2.46
C GLY A 24 -2.27 9.51 2.64
N LEU A 25 -1.20 8.76 2.90
CA LEU A 25 -1.26 7.32 3.14
C LEU A 25 -2.07 6.95 4.38
N ILE A 26 -1.90 7.70 5.48
CA ILE A 26 -2.68 7.50 6.71
C ILE A 26 -4.17 7.80 6.44
N TYR A 27 -4.47 8.90 5.76
CA TYR A 27 -5.84 9.25 5.40
C TYR A 27 -6.52 8.17 4.56
N GLU A 28 -5.85 7.70 3.50
CA GLU A 28 -6.36 6.65 2.63
C GLU A 28 -6.58 5.35 3.39
N SER A 29 -5.62 4.93 4.23
CA SER A 29 -5.76 3.74 5.09
C SER A 29 -6.95 3.85 6.04
N LEU A 30 -7.13 4.99 6.72
CA LEU A 30 -8.27 5.23 7.61
C LEU A 30 -9.60 5.26 6.84
N HIS A 31 -9.60 5.83 5.64
CA HIS A 31 -10.75 5.89 4.77
C HIS A 31 -11.16 4.50 4.28
N GLU A 32 -10.20 3.66 3.88
CA GLU A 32 -10.43 2.25 3.54
C GLU A 32 -11.00 1.47 4.72
N ILE A 33 -10.38 1.58 5.91
CA ILE A 33 -10.88 0.92 7.12
C ILE A 33 -12.33 1.34 7.43
N LYS A 34 -12.65 2.63 7.27
CA LYS A 34 -14.01 3.16 7.50
C LYS A 34 -15.01 2.62 6.48
N ILE A 35 -14.61 2.53 5.21
CA ILE A 35 -15.43 1.95 4.14
C ILE A 35 -15.66 0.46 4.41
N GLU A 36 -14.62 -0.30 4.74
CA GLU A 36 -14.72 -1.74 5.04
C GLU A 36 -15.60 -2.00 6.26
N LYS A 37 -15.48 -1.19 7.33
CA LYS A 37 -16.40 -1.25 8.48
C LYS A 37 -17.84 -0.97 8.08
N LYS A 38 -18.09 0.07 7.28
CA LYS A 38 -19.45 0.40 6.81
C LYS A 38 -20.04 -0.73 5.96
N LYS A 39 -19.23 -1.33 5.08
CA LYS A 39 -19.58 -2.50 4.27
C LYS A 39 -19.92 -3.71 5.14
N ALA A 40 -19.05 -4.04 6.10
CA ALA A 40 -19.27 -5.14 7.05
C ALA A 40 -20.57 -4.94 7.84
N ASN A 41 -20.82 -3.74 8.35
CA ASN A 41 -22.06 -3.44 9.08
C ASN A 41 -23.31 -3.58 8.19
N LYS A 42 -23.27 -3.06 6.95
CA LYS A 42 -24.37 -3.22 5.98
C LYS A 42 -24.59 -4.70 5.63
N LYS A 43 -23.52 -5.49 5.53
CA LYS A 43 -23.58 -6.94 5.28
C LYS A 43 -24.24 -7.65 6.45
N ASN A 44 -23.81 -7.39 7.67
CA ASN A 44 -24.35 -8.02 8.87
C ASN A 44 -25.83 -7.68 9.06
N TYR A 45 -26.21 -6.41 8.90
CA TYR A 45 -27.61 -6.00 8.94
C TYR A 45 -28.46 -6.74 7.89
N ARG A 46 -27.94 -6.92 6.67
CA ARG A 46 -28.64 -7.68 5.62
C ARG A 46 -28.74 -9.18 5.95
N ILE A 47 -27.71 -9.78 6.56
CA ILE A 47 -27.74 -11.17 7.04
C ILE A 47 -28.82 -11.34 8.10
N GLU A 48 -28.85 -10.46 9.10
CA GLU A 48 -29.82 -10.51 10.20
C GLU A 48 -31.25 -10.38 9.68
N GLU A 49 -31.48 -9.43 8.77
CA GLU A 49 -32.81 -9.24 8.18
C GLU A 49 -33.23 -10.43 7.32
N LEU A 50 -32.33 -10.96 6.47
CA LEU A 50 -32.60 -12.17 5.69
C LEU A 50 -32.86 -13.37 6.60
N THR A 51 -32.12 -13.49 7.70
CA THR A 51 -32.27 -14.57 8.69
C THR A 51 -33.65 -14.55 9.29
N ARG A 52 -34.08 -13.38 9.79
CA ARG A 52 -35.40 -13.20 10.38
C ARG A 52 -36.53 -13.49 9.40
N GLN A 53 -36.45 -12.93 8.18
CA GLN A 53 -37.49 -13.11 7.17
C GLN A 53 -37.56 -14.55 6.65
N CYS A 54 -36.41 -15.16 6.34
CA CYS A 54 -36.36 -16.50 5.76
C CYS A 54 -36.69 -17.58 6.79
N GLN A 55 -36.21 -17.45 8.04
CA GLN A 55 -36.55 -18.38 9.11
C GLN A 55 -38.06 -18.35 9.39
N LYS A 56 -38.66 -17.16 9.56
CA LYS A 56 -40.10 -17.02 9.75
C LYS A 56 -40.91 -17.67 8.62
N PHE A 57 -40.55 -17.38 7.37
CA PHE A 57 -41.18 -18.00 6.21
C PHE A 57 -41.05 -19.53 6.22
N LEU A 58 -39.89 -20.05 6.61
CA LEU A 58 -39.62 -21.47 6.68
C LEU A 58 -40.46 -22.16 7.75
N ASP A 59 -40.57 -21.56 8.93
CA ASP A 59 -41.37 -22.06 10.04
C ASP A 59 -42.87 -22.07 9.68
N GLU A 60 -43.37 -20.99 9.07
CA GLU A 60 -44.76 -20.91 8.57
C GLU A 60 -45.01 -21.96 7.49
N THR A 61 -44.04 -22.21 6.61
CA THR A 61 -44.14 -23.22 5.56
C THR A 61 -44.11 -24.64 6.12
N ALA A 62 -43.23 -24.92 7.08
CA ALA A 62 -43.14 -26.20 7.77
C ALA A 62 -44.45 -26.49 8.52
N ALA A 63 -45.05 -25.49 9.16
CA ALA A 63 -46.32 -25.64 9.87
C ALA A 63 -47.51 -26.00 8.94
N LYS A 64 -47.48 -25.63 7.65
CA LYS A 64 -48.50 -25.99 6.66
C LYS A 64 -48.43 -27.47 6.24
N ILE A 65 -47.30 -28.13 6.43
CA ILE A 65 -47.08 -29.54 6.06
C ILE A 65 -47.45 -30.41 7.26
N LYS A 66 -48.56 -31.14 7.18
CA LYS A 66 -49.13 -31.92 8.30
C LYS A 66 -49.00 -33.44 8.16
N SER A 67 -48.73 -33.93 6.95
CA SER A 67 -48.62 -35.36 6.68
C SER A 67 -47.79 -35.60 5.41
N LEU A 68 -47.31 -36.83 5.27
CA LEU A 68 -46.67 -37.35 4.06
C LEU A 68 -47.59 -38.41 3.43
N PRO A 69 -47.80 -38.40 2.09
CA PRO A 69 -47.28 -37.44 1.10
C PRO A 69 -47.91 -36.04 1.25
N VAL A 70 -47.14 -35.01 0.89
CA VAL A 70 -47.56 -33.61 1.05
C VAL A 70 -48.76 -33.30 0.15
N ASN A 71 -49.75 -32.60 0.70
CA ASN A 71 -50.95 -32.18 -0.04
C ASN A 71 -50.58 -31.36 -1.30
N PRO A 72 -51.07 -31.72 -2.50
CA PRO A 72 -50.77 -31.01 -3.75
C PRO A 72 -51.13 -29.52 -3.75
N LEU A 73 -52.18 -29.12 -3.00
CA LEU A 73 -52.57 -27.72 -2.85
C LEU A 73 -51.50 -26.94 -2.08
N VAL A 74 -50.99 -27.52 -0.99
CA VAL A 74 -49.91 -26.93 -0.18
C VAL A 74 -48.63 -26.81 -1.02
N LEU A 75 -48.27 -27.85 -1.78
CA LEU A 75 -47.13 -27.78 -2.70
C LEU A 75 -47.26 -26.67 -3.75
N SER A 76 -48.45 -26.46 -4.28
CA SER A 76 -48.73 -25.39 -5.24
C SER A 76 -48.60 -24.00 -4.62
N GLN A 77 -49.04 -23.83 -3.37
CA GLN A 77 -48.87 -22.60 -2.61
C GLN A 77 -47.39 -22.31 -2.32
N ILE A 78 -46.65 -23.30 -1.80
CA ILE A 78 -45.20 -23.19 -1.54
C ILE A 78 -44.45 -22.79 -2.80
N LYS A 79 -44.79 -23.44 -3.93
CA LYS A 79 -44.20 -23.12 -5.23
C LYS A 79 -44.41 -21.65 -5.59
N SER A 80 -45.65 -21.16 -5.47
CA SER A 80 -45.99 -19.76 -5.74
C SER A 80 -45.23 -18.78 -4.82
N GLU A 81 -45.16 -19.07 -3.52
CA GLU A 81 -44.44 -18.24 -2.54
C GLU A 81 -42.93 -18.17 -2.83
N ILE A 82 -42.30 -19.30 -3.16
CA ILE A 82 -40.88 -19.36 -3.54
C ILE A 82 -40.61 -18.62 -4.84
N PHE A 83 -41.49 -18.72 -5.84
CA PHE A 83 -41.32 -17.96 -7.09
C PHE A 83 -41.44 -16.46 -6.88
N LYS A 84 -42.35 -16.00 -6.01
CA LYS A 84 -42.43 -14.59 -5.62
C LYS A 84 -41.14 -14.12 -4.94
N LYS A 85 -40.56 -14.93 -4.05
CA LYS A 85 -39.26 -14.59 -3.40
C LYS A 85 -38.09 -14.63 -4.39
N SER A 86 -38.18 -15.47 -5.41
CA SER A 86 -37.15 -15.66 -6.44
C SER A 86 -36.95 -14.44 -7.35
N THR A 87 -37.84 -13.45 -7.33
CA THR A 87 -37.67 -12.19 -8.06
C THR A 87 -36.60 -11.29 -7.43
N GLU A 88 -36.40 -11.39 -6.11
CA GLU A 88 -35.43 -10.57 -5.35
C GLU A 88 -34.10 -11.31 -5.12
N ALA A 89 -34.15 -12.61 -4.84
CA ALA A 89 -32.99 -13.45 -4.57
C ALA A 89 -33.26 -14.89 -5.02
N LYS A 90 -32.26 -15.63 -5.53
CA LYS A 90 -32.51 -17.02 -5.94
C LYS A 90 -32.77 -17.87 -4.70
N ALA A 91 -33.94 -18.48 -4.62
CA ALA A 91 -34.36 -19.32 -3.49
C ALA A 91 -34.56 -20.77 -3.93
N TYR A 92 -34.09 -21.69 -3.10
CA TYR A 92 -34.22 -23.13 -3.29
C TYR A 92 -34.75 -23.74 -2.01
N LEU A 93 -35.91 -24.40 -2.06
CA LEU A 93 -36.54 -25.02 -0.90
C LEU A 93 -36.72 -26.51 -1.16
N TRP A 94 -36.40 -27.36 -0.18
CA TRP A 94 -36.61 -28.80 -0.27
C TRP A 94 -36.89 -29.41 1.10
N MET A 95 -37.51 -30.58 1.09
CA MET A 95 -37.78 -31.36 2.31
C MET A 95 -37.13 -32.72 2.20
N SER A 96 -36.54 -33.16 3.30
CA SER A 96 -36.07 -34.53 3.51
C SER A 96 -36.83 -35.16 4.67
N ASN A 97 -37.11 -36.46 4.64
CA ASN A 97 -37.68 -37.15 5.81
C ASN A 97 -36.62 -37.40 6.89
N THR A 98 -37.05 -37.99 8.01
CA THR A 98 -36.17 -38.38 9.13
C THR A 98 -35.08 -39.39 8.76
N LYS A 99 -35.20 -40.07 7.61
CA LYS A 99 -34.18 -41.00 7.08
C LYS A 99 -33.21 -40.31 6.11
N GLY A 100 -33.35 -39.01 5.86
CA GLY A 100 -32.55 -38.27 4.88
C GLY A 100 -32.98 -38.50 3.42
N GLU A 101 -34.14 -39.10 3.18
CA GLU A 101 -34.69 -39.30 1.84
C GLU A 101 -35.40 -38.03 1.37
N PHE A 102 -35.16 -37.65 0.13
CA PHE A 102 -35.77 -36.47 -0.49
C PHE A 102 -37.27 -36.68 -0.72
N ILE A 103 -38.09 -35.74 -0.25
CA ILE A 103 -39.55 -35.76 -0.41
C ILE A 103 -39.98 -34.86 -1.57
N PHE A 104 -39.60 -33.59 -1.55
CA PHE A 104 -39.90 -32.64 -2.62
C PHE A 104 -38.92 -31.46 -2.63
N GLY A 105 -38.92 -30.69 -3.73
CA GLY A 105 -38.12 -29.47 -3.83
C GLY A 105 -38.62 -28.50 -4.90
N VAL A 106 -38.34 -27.22 -4.68
CA VAL A 106 -38.71 -26.08 -5.51
C VAL A 106 -37.48 -25.19 -5.74
N PRO A 107 -37.08 -24.90 -6.99
CA PRO A 107 -37.76 -25.24 -8.24
C PRO A 107 -37.63 -26.73 -8.60
N HIS A 108 -38.75 -27.36 -8.96
CA HIS A 108 -38.82 -28.80 -9.23
C HIS A 108 -37.80 -29.31 -10.26
N PRO A 109 -37.58 -28.67 -11.43
CA PRO A 109 -36.60 -29.16 -12.43
C PRO A 109 -35.17 -29.23 -11.90
N VAL A 110 -34.79 -28.34 -10.98
CA VAL A 110 -33.45 -28.30 -10.39
C VAL A 110 -33.25 -29.51 -9.49
N PHE A 111 -34.20 -29.78 -8.60
CA PHE A 111 -34.12 -30.91 -7.69
C PHE A 111 -34.26 -32.25 -8.40
N THR A 112 -35.12 -32.37 -9.41
CA THR A 112 -35.22 -33.61 -10.21
C THR A 112 -33.88 -33.94 -10.88
N ARG A 113 -33.23 -32.93 -11.47
CA ARG A 113 -31.91 -33.12 -12.10
C ARG A 113 -30.84 -33.52 -11.08
N LEU A 114 -30.76 -32.82 -9.95
CA LEU A 114 -29.74 -33.06 -8.93
C LEU A 114 -29.91 -34.41 -8.24
N ASN A 115 -31.14 -34.78 -7.89
CA ASN A 115 -31.43 -36.10 -7.34
C ASN A 115 -31.07 -37.22 -8.33
N GLY A 116 -31.43 -37.07 -9.61
CA GLY A 116 -31.04 -38.03 -10.64
C GLY A 116 -29.51 -38.15 -10.83
N ILE A 117 -28.75 -37.08 -10.57
CA ILE A 117 -27.27 -37.12 -10.57
C ILE A 117 -26.76 -37.88 -9.34
N PHE A 118 -27.33 -37.60 -8.17
CA PHE A 118 -26.98 -38.30 -6.93
C PHE A 118 -27.23 -39.81 -7.07
N ASP A 119 -28.41 -40.20 -7.56
CA ASP A 119 -28.80 -41.61 -7.71
C ASP A 119 -27.87 -42.37 -8.66
N LYS A 120 -27.49 -41.75 -9.78
CA LYS A 120 -26.54 -42.34 -10.75
C LYS A 120 -25.13 -42.53 -10.20
N ASN A 121 -24.71 -41.70 -9.24
CA ASN A 121 -23.34 -41.66 -8.72
C ASN A 121 -23.26 -42.10 -7.24
N ARG A 122 -24.34 -42.67 -6.69
CA ARG A 122 -24.49 -42.97 -5.27
C ARG A 122 -23.33 -43.80 -4.71
N THR A 123 -22.93 -44.83 -5.44
CA THR A 123 -21.82 -45.73 -5.06
C THR A 123 -20.46 -45.01 -4.98
N VAL A 124 -20.22 -44.05 -5.87
CA VAL A 124 -18.97 -43.26 -5.89
C VAL A 124 -18.95 -42.26 -4.74
N ILE A 125 -20.10 -41.63 -4.49
CA ILE A 125 -20.31 -40.65 -3.41
C ILE A 125 -20.12 -41.32 -2.03
N GLU A 126 -20.84 -42.41 -1.76
CA GLU A 126 -20.85 -43.08 -0.45
C GLU A 126 -19.48 -43.70 -0.10
N LYS A 127 -18.70 -44.16 -1.10
CA LYS A 127 -17.43 -44.86 -0.86
C LYS A 127 -16.27 -43.95 -0.43
N ARG A 128 -16.33 -42.64 -0.72
CA ARG A 128 -15.15 -41.75 -0.61
C ARG A 128 -15.29 -40.63 0.43
N GLY A 129 -16.45 -40.50 1.08
CA GLY A 129 -16.62 -39.70 2.30
C GLY A 129 -16.63 -38.18 2.15
N TYR A 130 -16.46 -37.61 0.94
CA TYR A 130 -16.54 -36.15 0.72
C TYR A 130 -17.96 -35.60 0.74
N ILE A 131 -18.94 -36.44 0.40
CA ILE A 131 -20.36 -36.12 0.43
C ILE A 131 -21.01 -37.17 1.31
N VAL A 132 -21.61 -36.73 2.42
CA VAL A 132 -22.09 -37.64 3.47
C VAL A 132 -23.39 -38.31 3.05
N ASP A 133 -24.35 -37.52 2.58
CA ASP A 133 -25.68 -37.97 2.21
C ASP A 133 -26.27 -37.11 1.08
N ARG A 134 -27.53 -37.40 0.73
CA ARG A 134 -28.27 -36.65 -0.29
C ARG A 134 -28.48 -35.19 0.09
N ASN A 135 -28.70 -34.90 1.37
CA ASN A 135 -28.93 -33.53 1.83
C ASN A 135 -27.64 -32.71 1.72
N ASP A 136 -26.49 -33.25 2.12
CA ASP A 136 -25.17 -32.64 1.95
C ASP A 136 -24.86 -32.41 0.45
N PHE A 137 -25.23 -33.35 -0.43
CA PHE A 137 -25.15 -33.14 -1.87
C PHE A 137 -25.97 -31.93 -2.34
N LEU A 138 -27.25 -31.87 -1.97
CA LEU A 138 -28.12 -30.75 -2.35
C LEU A 138 -27.60 -29.42 -1.79
N LEU A 139 -27.16 -29.42 -0.53
CA LEU A 139 -26.55 -28.26 0.12
C LEU A 139 -25.30 -27.77 -0.62
N LYS A 140 -24.47 -28.64 -1.17
CA LYS A 140 -23.25 -28.24 -1.90
C LYS A 140 -23.53 -27.72 -3.32
N PHE A 141 -24.56 -28.24 -3.97
CA PHE A 141 -24.71 -28.10 -5.43
C PHE A 141 -25.93 -27.33 -5.92
N VAL A 142 -26.96 -27.11 -5.08
CA VAL A 142 -28.24 -26.56 -5.56
C VAL A 142 -28.14 -25.15 -6.16
N ASP A 143 -27.31 -24.26 -5.61
CA ASP A 143 -27.06 -22.90 -6.11
C ASP A 143 -26.08 -22.86 -7.31
N LYS A 144 -25.35 -23.95 -7.53
CA LYS A 144 -24.33 -24.09 -8.59
C LYS A 144 -24.78 -25.01 -9.72
N HIS A 145 -26.03 -25.47 -9.69
CA HIS A 145 -26.56 -26.49 -10.59
C HIS A 145 -26.40 -26.17 -12.09
N ASN A 146 -26.33 -24.89 -12.46
CA ASN A 146 -26.13 -24.44 -13.84
C ASN A 146 -24.67 -24.06 -14.17
N LYS A 147 -23.80 -23.93 -13.16
CA LYS A 147 -22.39 -23.59 -13.30
C LYS A 147 -21.52 -24.85 -13.45
N ILE A 148 -21.94 -25.95 -12.83
CA ILE A 148 -21.17 -27.20 -12.80
C ILE A 148 -21.62 -28.15 -13.91
N ARG A 149 -20.65 -28.66 -14.67
CA ARG A 149 -20.85 -29.74 -15.64
C ARG A 149 -20.67 -31.10 -14.95
N PHE A 150 -21.75 -31.62 -14.37
CA PHE A 150 -21.71 -32.87 -13.58
C PHE A 150 -21.23 -34.11 -14.34
N SER A 151 -21.32 -34.14 -15.68
CA SER A 151 -20.78 -35.26 -16.46
C SER A 151 -19.26 -35.38 -16.39
N HIS A 152 -18.56 -34.31 -16.02
CA HIS A 152 -17.10 -34.26 -15.88
C HIS A 152 -16.69 -33.92 -14.45
N TYR A 153 -17.65 -33.91 -13.52
CA TYR A 153 -17.37 -33.54 -12.14
C TYR A 153 -16.78 -34.75 -11.42
N ASP A 154 -15.62 -34.54 -10.81
CA ASP A 154 -15.00 -35.54 -9.98
C ASP A 154 -15.62 -35.51 -8.57
N PHE A 155 -16.40 -36.54 -8.26
CA PHE A 155 -16.98 -36.72 -6.92
C PHE A 155 -15.95 -37.22 -5.88
N SER A 156 -14.70 -37.46 -6.29
CA SER A 156 -13.65 -38.01 -5.44
C SER A 156 -12.72 -36.99 -4.79
N GLY A 157 -12.98 -35.69 -4.95
CA GLY A 157 -12.18 -34.62 -4.36
C GLY A 157 -13.03 -33.49 -3.77
N PRO A 158 -12.40 -32.58 -3.01
CA PRO A 158 -13.05 -31.34 -2.63
C PRO A 158 -13.51 -30.58 -3.88
N LEU A 159 -14.43 -29.63 -3.72
CA LEU A 159 -14.73 -28.64 -4.76
C LEU A 159 -13.44 -27.86 -5.05
N GLU A 160 -12.58 -28.40 -5.92
CA GLU A 160 -11.40 -27.71 -6.40
C GLU A 160 -11.90 -26.48 -7.13
N GLU A 161 -11.60 -25.31 -6.58
CA GLU A 161 -11.82 -23.98 -7.17
C GLU A 161 -10.93 -23.79 -8.42
N ARG A 162 -10.86 -24.78 -9.33
CA ARG A 162 -10.17 -24.65 -10.62
C ARG A 162 -10.92 -23.63 -11.48
N GLY A 163 -10.56 -22.37 -11.33
CA GLY A 163 -10.85 -21.29 -12.27
C GLY A 163 -12.19 -20.57 -12.10
N PHE A 164 -13.09 -21.06 -11.27
CA PHE A 164 -14.28 -20.29 -10.91
C PHE A 164 -13.96 -19.41 -9.71
N ARG A 165 -13.50 -18.18 -9.99
CA ARG A 165 -13.47 -17.09 -9.00
C ARG A 165 -14.93 -16.78 -8.65
N TYR A 166 -15.53 -17.60 -7.80
CA TYR A 166 -16.94 -17.47 -7.45
C TYR A 166 -17.09 -16.15 -6.70
N SER A 167 -17.88 -15.26 -7.29
CA SER A 167 -18.42 -14.15 -6.56
C SER A 167 -19.23 -14.70 -5.40
N SER A 168 -18.74 -14.48 -4.18
CA SER A 168 -19.44 -14.76 -2.94
C SER A 168 -20.73 -13.93 -2.87
N GLY A 169 -21.79 -14.41 -3.51
CA GLY A 169 -23.15 -14.06 -3.10
C GLY A 169 -23.31 -14.40 -1.62
N MET A 170 -24.24 -13.73 -0.94
CA MET A 170 -24.56 -14.09 0.43
C MET A 170 -25.40 -15.36 0.39
N LEU A 171 -24.73 -16.50 0.57
CA LEU A 171 -25.34 -17.82 0.58
C LEU A 171 -25.71 -18.17 2.01
N VAL A 172 -27.00 -18.28 2.31
CA VAL A 172 -27.49 -18.64 3.64
C VAL A 172 -28.41 -19.84 3.54
N VAL A 173 -28.27 -20.77 4.47
CA VAL A 173 -29.08 -21.99 4.59
C VAL A 173 -29.86 -21.90 5.89
N PHE A 174 -31.14 -22.20 5.80
CA PHE A 174 -32.08 -22.29 6.91
C PHE A 174 -32.69 -23.68 6.94
N SER A 175 -33.07 -24.14 8.12
CA SER A 175 -33.77 -25.40 8.32
C SER A 175 -34.84 -25.26 9.39
N SER A 176 -35.98 -25.90 9.20
CA SER A 176 -37.05 -26.02 10.20
C SER A 176 -37.60 -27.44 10.21
N PRO A 177 -37.80 -28.05 11.39
CA PRO A 177 -38.42 -29.37 11.49
C PRO A 177 -39.89 -29.29 11.06
N VAL A 178 -40.35 -30.35 10.41
CA VAL A 178 -41.75 -30.53 10.03
C VAL A 178 -42.40 -31.51 10.98
N ILE A 179 -43.49 -31.09 11.61
CA ILE A 179 -44.20 -31.85 12.64
C ILE A 179 -45.60 -32.20 12.12
N ASP A 180 -45.97 -33.46 12.25
CA ASP A 180 -47.29 -33.96 11.86
C ASP A 180 -48.40 -33.58 12.86
N GLN A 181 -49.60 -34.11 12.64
CA GLN A 181 -50.76 -33.88 13.52
C GLN A 181 -50.63 -34.57 14.88
N GLU A 182 -49.81 -35.61 14.99
CA GLU A 182 -49.56 -36.39 16.21
C GLU A 182 -48.37 -35.85 17.02
N GLN A 183 -47.87 -34.66 16.66
CA GLN A 183 -46.67 -34.04 17.23
C GLN A 183 -45.36 -34.82 17.03
N GLN A 184 -45.27 -35.63 15.98
CA GLN A 184 -44.05 -36.33 15.60
C GLN A 184 -43.31 -35.60 14.48
N VAL A 185 -41.98 -35.58 14.56
CA VAL A 185 -41.13 -35.01 13.51
C VAL A 185 -41.12 -35.97 12.31
N ILE A 186 -41.65 -35.50 11.17
CA ILE A 186 -41.72 -36.27 9.92
C ILE A 186 -40.58 -35.96 8.94
N GLY A 187 -39.82 -34.89 9.19
CA GLY A 187 -38.65 -34.52 8.39
C GLY A 187 -38.21 -33.09 8.63
N ASP A 188 -37.24 -32.63 7.83
CA ASP A 188 -36.70 -31.28 7.88
C ASP A 188 -36.94 -30.57 6.56
N LEU A 189 -37.39 -29.32 6.66
CA LEU A 189 -37.55 -28.40 5.55
C LEU A 189 -36.33 -27.49 5.50
N TYR A 190 -35.72 -27.37 4.33
CA TYR A 190 -34.53 -26.57 4.09
C TYR A 190 -34.84 -25.45 3.11
N LEU A 191 -34.24 -24.29 3.34
CA LEU A 191 -34.29 -23.16 2.44
C LEU A 191 -32.88 -22.59 2.26
N LYS A 192 -32.45 -22.54 1.00
CA LYS A 192 -31.19 -21.92 0.60
C LYS A 192 -31.48 -20.68 -0.23
N VAL A 193 -30.93 -19.55 0.19
CA VAL A 193 -31.11 -18.26 -0.49
C VAL A 193 -29.75 -17.74 -0.94
N ASP A 194 -29.69 -17.27 -2.19
CA ASP A 194 -28.52 -16.65 -2.81
C ASP A 194 -28.91 -15.22 -3.24
N ASP A 195 -28.54 -14.24 -2.41
CA ASP A 195 -28.78 -12.81 -2.65
C ASP A 195 -27.72 -12.24 -3.61
N TYR A 196 -28.00 -12.37 -4.92
CA TYR A 196 -27.16 -11.83 -6.00
C TYR A 196 -27.18 -10.30 -6.07
N GLY A 197 -28.27 -9.65 -5.62
CA GLY A 197 -28.49 -8.20 -5.76
C GLY A 197 -27.48 -7.37 -4.96
N TYR A 198 -27.03 -7.91 -3.83
CA TYR A 198 -25.99 -7.29 -2.98
C TYR A 198 -24.64 -7.08 -3.69
N ARG A 199 -24.39 -7.76 -4.82
CA ARG A 199 -23.10 -7.77 -5.54
C ARG A 199 -22.74 -6.44 -6.21
N TYR A 200 -23.71 -5.66 -6.68
CA TYR A 200 -23.44 -4.49 -7.53
C TYR A 200 -22.95 -3.25 -6.77
N ASP A 201 -23.12 -3.18 -5.45
CA ASP A 201 -22.72 -2.02 -4.64
C ASP A 201 -21.20 -1.99 -4.31
N TYR A 202 -20.45 -3.04 -4.67
CA TYR A 202 -19.08 -3.27 -4.19
C TYR A 202 -17.97 -2.99 -5.22
N ARG A 203 -18.30 -2.83 -6.50
CA ARG A 203 -17.32 -2.91 -7.59
C ARG A 203 -16.81 -1.55 -8.11
N ASP A 204 -17.49 -0.45 -7.80
CA ASP A 204 -17.33 0.79 -8.58
C ASP A 204 -16.23 1.76 -8.10
N ARG A 205 -15.47 1.48 -7.04
CA ARG A 205 -14.57 2.51 -6.46
C ARG A 205 -13.07 2.19 -6.46
N TYR A 206 -12.62 1.17 -7.18
CA TYR A 206 -11.23 0.67 -7.10
C TYR A 206 -10.26 1.14 -8.21
N TRP A 207 -10.69 1.91 -9.22
CA TRP A 207 -9.80 2.22 -10.37
C TRP A 207 -9.01 3.53 -10.26
N ILE A 208 -9.49 4.55 -9.54
CA ILE A 208 -8.78 5.85 -9.43
C ILE A 208 -7.84 5.90 -8.21
N GLN A 209 -8.17 5.19 -7.13
CA GLN A 209 -7.38 5.11 -5.89
C GLN A 209 -5.95 4.54 -6.03
N PRO A 210 -5.67 3.49 -6.84
CA PRO A 210 -4.35 2.86 -6.80
C PRO A 210 -3.25 3.76 -7.35
N VAL A 211 -3.51 4.65 -8.32
CA VAL A 211 -2.46 5.49 -8.92
C VAL A 211 -1.95 6.53 -7.93
N LEU A 212 -2.84 7.22 -7.21
CA LEU A 212 -2.45 8.24 -6.23
C LEU A 212 -1.72 7.61 -5.04
N PHE A 213 -2.19 6.45 -4.55
CA PHE A 213 -1.52 5.70 -3.50
C PHE A 213 -0.10 5.29 -3.92
N GLN A 214 0.07 4.80 -5.16
CA GLN A 214 1.39 4.42 -5.69
C GLN A 214 2.32 5.63 -5.83
N LEU A 215 1.82 6.77 -6.33
CA LEU A 215 2.58 8.01 -6.40
C LEU A 215 3.00 8.49 -5.01
N ALA A 216 2.12 8.42 -4.00
CA ALA A 216 2.43 8.78 -2.63
C ALA A 216 3.53 7.89 -2.03
N HIS A 217 3.52 6.57 -2.29
CA HIS A 217 4.61 5.67 -1.89
C HIS A 217 5.94 6.01 -2.53
N ILE A 218 5.92 6.28 -3.84
CA ILE A 218 7.12 6.65 -4.59
C ILE A 218 7.69 7.96 -4.04
N LEU A 219 6.86 8.98 -3.85
CA LEU A 219 7.28 10.27 -3.29
C LEU A 219 7.80 10.16 -1.86
N LEU A 220 7.14 9.34 -1.02
CA LEU A 220 7.61 9.04 0.33
C LEU A 220 9.00 8.39 0.30
N GLY A 221 9.17 7.36 -0.53
CA GLY A 221 10.43 6.63 -0.67
C GLY A 221 11.56 7.51 -1.20
N ILE A 222 11.30 8.29 -2.26
CA ILE A 222 12.28 9.23 -2.83
C ILE A 222 12.69 10.27 -1.79
N SER A 223 11.73 10.86 -1.08
CA SER A 223 12.02 11.86 -0.06
C SER A 223 12.81 11.28 1.12
N ALA A 224 12.44 10.09 1.58
CA ALA A 224 13.14 9.40 2.65
C ALA A 224 14.59 9.05 2.28
N VAL A 225 14.81 8.48 1.08
CA VAL A 225 16.16 8.18 0.57
C VAL A 225 16.97 9.47 0.39
N PHE A 226 16.36 10.52 -0.15
CA PHE A 226 17.01 11.81 -0.33
C PHE A 226 17.47 12.40 1.01
N LEU A 227 16.62 12.41 2.04
CA LEU A 227 17.00 12.86 3.39
C LEU A 227 18.08 11.98 4.02
N TRP A 228 18.00 10.65 3.80
CA TRP A 228 18.97 9.69 4.29
C TRP A 228 20.38 9.88 3.68
N LEU A 229 20.48 10.34 2.43
CA LEU A 229 21.76 10.71 1.79
C LEU A 229 22.22 12.14 2.12
N LEU A 230 21.27 13.07 2.29
CA LEU A 230 21.55 14.46 2.60
C LEU A 230 22.16 14.63 3.99
N LEU A 231 21.69 13.85 4.97
CA LEU A 231 22.11 13.95 6.36
C LEU A 231 23.60 13.60 6.58
N PRO A 232 24.15 12.48 6.08
CA PRO A 232 25.58 12.19 6.10
C PRO A 232 26.43 13.24 5.36
N SER A 233 25.92 13.74 4.23
CA SER A 233 26.59 14.79 3.46
C SER A 233 26.70 16.08 4.28
N TRP A 234 25.66 16.44 5.02
CA TRP A 234 25.67 17.56 5.95
C TRP A 234 26.66 17.35 7.10
N VAL A 235 26.66 16.15 7.71
CA VAL A 235 27.62 15.79 8.78
C VAL A 235 29.06 15.92 8.29
N TYR A 236 29.35 15.40 7.10
CA TYR A 236 30.67 15.52 6.49
C TYR A 236 31.08 16.98 6.29
N ILE A 237 30.20 17.81 5.71
CA ILE A 237 30.49 19.24 5.48
C ILE A 237 30.67 19.99 6.81
N ASP A 238 29.86 19.72 7.83
CA ASP A 238 29.99 20.36 9.16
C ASP A 238 31.28 19.91 9.86
N ALA A 239 31.61 18.62 9.82
CA ALA A 239 32.82 18.06 10.42
C ALA A 239 34.09 18.63 9.77
N ARG A 240 34.10 18.80 8.44
CA ARG A 240 35.22 19.43 7.71
C ARG A 240 35.38 20.91 8.05
N LYS A 241 34.29 21.64 8.31
CA LYS A 241 34.33 23.06 8.71
C LYS A 241 34.81 23.27 10.15
N ARG A 242 34.58 22.29 11.02
CA ARG A 242 34.99 22.28 12.43
C ARG A 242 36.31 21.55 12.68
N ASP A 243 37.04 21.21 11.60
CA ASP A 243 38.32 20.47 11.63
C ASP A 243 38.30 19.17 12.46
N VAL A 244 37.15 18.49 12.47
CA VAL A 244 36.98 17.23 13.21
C VAL A 244 37.80 16.14 12.52
N LYS A 245 38.72 15.52 13.29
CA LYS A 245 39.52 14.39 12.82
C LYS A 245 38.60 13.28 12.28
N ARG A 246 38.95 12.72 11.12
CA ARG A 246 38.20 11.63 10.48
C ARG A 246 36.73 11.96 10.18
N ALA A 247 36.46 13.17 9.67
CA ALA A 247 35.12 13.62 9.23
C ALA A 247 34.33 12.61 8.37
N PHE A 248 35.02 11.85 7.51
CA PHE A 248 34.40 10.82 6.67
C PHE A 248 33.81 9.65 7.49
N MET A 249 34.48 9.23 8.57
CA MET A 249 33.99 8.15 9.45
C MET A 249 32.68 8.54 10.13
N TRP A 250 32.55 9.80 10.55
CA TRP A 250 31.32 10.31 11.15
C TRP A 250 30.14 10.27 10.17
N ALA A 251 30.37 10.57 8.88
CA ALA A 251 29.35 10.46 7.86
C ALA A 251 28.92 9.00 7.62
N ILE A 252 29.87 8.06 7.49
CA ILE A 252 29.56 6.62 7.34
C ILE A 252 28.79 6.12 8.56
N LEU A 253 29.28 6.43 9.76
CA LEU A 253 28.67 5.95 10.98
C LEU A 253 27.22 6.43 11.09
N THR A 254 26.95 7.66 10.64
CA THR A 254 25.60 8.22 10.59
C THR A 254 24.65 7.46 9.66
N VAL A 255 25.15 6.98 8.52
CA VAL A 255 24.39 6.13 7.58
C VAL A 255 24.06 4.77 8.22
N VAL A 256 25.09 4.10 8.75
CA VAL A 256 24.99 2.72 9.25
C VAL A 256 24.19 2.65 10.55
N SER A 257 24.32 3.66 11.42
CA SER A 257 23.68 3.67 12.73
C SER A 257 22.26 4.24 12.72
N PHE A 258 21.65 4.44 11.55
CA PHE A 258 20.32 5.03 11.39
C PHE A 258 20.08 6.30 12.24
N GLY A 259 21.08 7.19 12.30
CA GLY A 259 20.98 8.47 13.04
C GLY A 259 21.50 8.48 14.48
N PHE A 260 21.80 7.34 15.12
CA PHE A 260 22.42 7.34 16.46
C PHE A 260 23.74 8.13 16.49
N ALA A 261 24.62 7.91 15.52
CA ALA A 261 25.89 8.63 15.40
C ALA A 261 25.72 10.10 15.03
N PHE A 262 24.60 10.49 14.42
CA PHE A 262 24.27 11.90 14.22
C PHE A 262 24.04 12.61 15.56
N ILE A 263 23.31 11.98 16.48
CA ILE A 263 23.07 12.52 17.84
C ILE A 263 24.41 12.67 18.58
N VAL A 264 25.23 11.61 18.58
CA VAL A 264 26.57 11.64 19.22
C VAL A 264 27.46 12.71 18.57
N TYR A 265 27.44 12.84 17.25
CA TYR A 265 28.19 13.87 16.54
C TYR A 265 27.79 15.29 16.98
N ILE A 266 26.50 15.58 17.08
CA ILE A 266 26.01 16.90 17.51
C ILE A 266 26.46 17.24 18.94
N ILE A 267 26.56 16.24 19.83
CA ILE A 267 27.02 16.42 21.21
C ILE A 267 28.53 16.62 21.27
N THR A 268 29.28 15.82 20.51
CA THR A 268 30.76 15.77 20.56
C THR A 268 31.45 16.82 19.69
N ARG A 269 30.73 17.45 18.74
CA ARG A 269 31.34 18.41 17.81
C ARG A 269 31.83 19.67 18.55
N PRO A 270 32.98 20.24 18.15
CA PRO A 270 33.45 21.53 18.69
C PRO A 270 32.43 22.63 18.43
N ALA A 271 32.22 23.56 19.38
CA ALA A 271 31.26 24.65 19.23
C ALA A 271 31.72 25.69 18.18
N GLU A 272 33.01 25.95 18.13
CA GLU A 272 33.62 26.95 17.26
C GLU A 272 33.95 26.38 15.87
N LEU A 273 33.86 27.25 14.86
CA LEU A 273 34.38 26.96 13.52
C LEU A 273 35.89 27.18 13.52
N LYS A 274 36.61 26.57 12.57
CA LYS A 274 38.06 26.80 12.43
C LYS A 274 38.33 28.30 12.22
N THR A 275 38.84 28.96 13.26
CA THR A 275 39.31 30.35 13.21
C THR A 275 40.77 30.33 12.74
N PHE A 276 41.11 31.29 11.88
CA PHE A 276 42.48 31.49 11.41
C PHE A 276 43.00 32.78 12.05
N HIS A 277 44.22 32.80 12.55
CA HIS A 277 44.83 33.99 13.15
C HIS A 277 45.91 34.52 12.21
N CYS A 278 46.03 35.84 12.12
CA CYS A 278 47.14 36.45 11.38
C CYS A 278 48.48 36.14 12.08
N PRO A 279 49.51 35.64 11.38
CA PRO A 279 50.81 35.35 12.01
C PRO A 279 51.55 36.62 12.48
N GLU A 280 51.24 37.79 11.92
CA GLU A 280 51.92 39.04 12.27
C GLU A 280 51.19 39.86 13.33
N CYS A 281 49.85 39.91 13.27
CA CYS A 281 49.06 40.75 14.19
C CYS A 281 48.16 39.97 15.14
N GLU A 282 48.18 38.63 15.10
CA GLU A 282 47.44 37.66 15.94
C GLU A 282 45.91 37.79 15.98
N LYS A 283 45.35 38.83 15.34
CA LYS A 283 43.91 39.05 15.22
C LYS A 283 43.24 37.91 14.44
N GLU A 284 42.05 37.55 14.91
CA GLU A 284 41.19 36.57 14.25
C GLU A 284 40.77 37.05 12.86
N LEU A 285 40.97 36.16 11.90
CA LEU A 285 40.60 36.34 10.51
C LEU A 285 39.40 35.45 10.23
N ASN A 286 38.24 36.08 10.09
CA ASN A 286 37.06 35.44 9.51
C ASN A 286 37.31 35.31 8.00
N GLY A 287 37.85 34.15 7.60
CA GLY A 287 38.47 33.93 6.29
C GLY A 287 37.71 34.46 5.07
N THR A 288 38.49 34.82 4.04
CA THR A 288 38.20 34.98 2.58
C THR A 288 39.06 36.05 1.89
N LYS A 289 39.96 36.75 2.60
CA LYS A 289 40.74 37.86 2.02
C LYS A 289 42.19 37.45 1.80
N ALA A 290 42.72 37.75 0.61
CA ALA A 290 44.14 37.56 0.26
C ALA A 290 45.07 38.44 1.11
N PHE A 291 44.53 39.47 1.77
CA PHE A 291 45.27 40.35 2.67
C PHE A 291 44.61 40.41 4.03
N CYS A 292 45.42 40.53 5.08
CA CYS A 292 44.93 40.78 6.43
C CYS A 292 44.31 42.19 6.50
N PRO A 293 43.03 42.36 6.89
CA PRO A 293 42.40 43.67 6.97
C PRO A 293 42.92 44.53 8.12
N TYR A 294 43.71 43.95 9.04
CA TYR A 294 44.21 44.63 10.23
C TYR A 294 45.66 45.08 10.13
N CYS A 295 46.53 44.34 9.44
CA CYS A 295 47.96 44.68 9.28
C CYS A 295 48.40 44.78 7.81
N GLY A 296 47.56 44.42 6.84
CA GLY A 296 47.91 44.48 5.42
C GLY A 296 48.78 43.31 4.92
N LEU A 297 49.15 42.37 5.79
CA LEU A 297 49.95 41.20 5.40
C LEU A 297 49.29 40.41 4.26
N ASP A 298 50.08 40.09 3.23
CA ASP A 298 49.66 39.19 2.16
C ASP A 298 49.60 37.74 2.67
N LEU A 299 48.37 37.23 2.75
CA LEU A 299 48.04 35.88 3.20
C LEU A 299 47.93 34.89 2.04
N SER A 300 48.08 35.34 0.79
CA SER A 300 47.99 34.48 -0.40
C SER A 300 49.06 33.38 -0.42
N SER A 301 50.22 33.64 0.18
CA SER A 301 51.33 32.68 0.34
C SER A 301 51.10 31.66 1.46
N THR A 302 50.18 31.94 2.39
CA THR A 302 49.92 31.14 3.59
C THR A 302 48.59 30.40 3.51
N ILE A 303 47.71 30.79 2.59
CA ILE A 303 46.36 30.25 2.48
C ILE A 303 46.04 29.90 1.02
N CYS A 304 45.60 28.67 0.79
CA CYS A 304 45.15 28.27 -0.55
C CYS A 304 43.94 29.12 -1.00
N PRO A 305 43.97 29.76 -2.18
CA PRO A 305 42.90 30.63 -2.65
C PRO A 305 41.59 29.87 -2.92
N GLN A 306 41.66 28.57 -3.23
CA GLN A 306 40.49 27.76 -3.60
C GLN A 306 39.78 27.13 -2.39
N CYS A 307 40.53 26.68 -1.37
CA CYS A 307 39.94 25.91 -0.26
C CYS A 307 40.30 26.41 1.14
N GLN A 308 41.10 27.48 1.23
CA GLN A 308 41.51 28.14 2.46
C GLN A 308 42.24 27.23 3.45
N TYR A 309 42.88 26.17 2.93
CA TYR A 309 43.80 25.35 3.70
C TYR A 309 45.10 26.12 3.94
N SER A 310 45.66 26.03 5.13
CA SER A 310 46.97 26.62 5.46
C SER A 310 48.05 25.91 4.65
N ILE A 311 48.73 26.67 3.81
CA ILE A 311 49.80 26.18 2.92
C ILE A 311 51.13 26.71 3.42
N LYS A 312 52.20 25.97 3.12
CA LYS A 312 53.56 26.45 3.35
C LYS A 312 54.11 27.10 2.09
N PRO A 313 55.05 28.06 2.19
CA PRO A 313 55.57 28.82 1.05
C PRO A 313 56.25 27.95 -0.03
N ASP A 314 56.72 26.76 0.33
CA ASP A 314 57.41 25.79 -0.53
C ASP A 314 56.46 24.83 -1.26
N TRP A 315 55.15 24.92 -1.04
CA TRP A 315 54.18 23.98 -1.60
C TRP A 315 53.66 24.42 -2.96
N GLN A 316 53.81 23.55 -3.97
CA GLN A 316 53.32 23.81 -5.33
C GLN A 316 51.84 23.46 -5.50
N PHE A 317 51.31 22.51 -4.73
CA PHE A 317 49.91 22.08 -4.79
C PHE A 317 49.29 22.05 -3.40
N CYS A 318 48.04 22.48 -3.30
CA CYS A 318 47.31 22.40 -2.04
C CYS A 318 46.98 20.94 -1.69
N PRO A 319 47.37 20.39 -0.52
CA PRO A 319 47.08 19.00 -0.15
C PRO A 319 45.59 18.72 0.07
N ASN A 320 44.79 19.77 0.29
CA ASN A 320 43.37 19.64 0.56
C ASN A 320 42.49 19.67 -0.71
N CYS A 321 42.84 20.51 -1.70
CA CYS A 321 42.03 20.69 -2.91
C CYS A 321 42.77 20.46 -4.23
N ARG A 322 44.08 20.22 -4.19
CA ARG A 322 44.97 20.01 -5.34
C ARG A 322 45.06 21.16 -6.34
N CYS A 323 44.60 22.35 -5.96
CA CYS A 323 44.82 23.59 -6.73
C CYS A 323 46.32 23.91 -6.78
N ASP A 324 46.77 24.44 -7.91
CA ASP A 324 48.12 24.96 -8.11
C ASP A 324 48.31 26.27 -7.33
N LEU A 325 49.42 26.38 -6.61
CA LEU A 325 49.77 27.49 -5.74
C LEU A 325 50.86 28.40 -6.33
N THR A 326 51.45 28.04 -7.48
CA THR A 326 52.63 28.72 -8.05
C THR A 326 52.33 29.96 -8.89
N GLN A 327 51.06 30.27 -9.16
CA GLN A 327 50.70 31.45 -9.96
C GLN A 327 50.38 32.66 -9.09
N LYS A 328 51.41 33.50 -8.83
CA LYS A 328 51.35 34.99 -8.92
C LYS A 328 52.59 35.66 -8.29
N SER A 329 53.58 35.95 -9.12
CA SER A 329 54.58 37.00 -8.89
C SER A 329 55.11 37.50 -10.23
N HIS A 330 54.28 38.21 -11.01
CA HIS A 330 54.68 39.22 -12.00
C HIS A 330 53.44 39.73 -12.74
N GLU A 331 52.92 40.87 -12.31
CA GLU A 331 52.29 41.83 -13.22
C GLU A 331 52.46 43.22 -12.61
N GLU A 332 53.66 43.79 -12.82
CA GLU A 332 53.99 45.19 -12.54
C GLU A 332 53.34 46.08 -13.62
N ILE A 333 52.78 47.21 -13.19
CA ILE A 333 52.45 48.36 -14.04
C ILE A 333 53.60 49.35 -13.94
N PRO A 334 54.12 49.85 -15.08
CA PRO A 334 54.33 51.30 -15.26
C PRO A 334 53.83 51.74 -16.67
N GLY A 335 53.25 52.92 -16.92
CA GLY A 335 53.63 54.25 -16.45
C GLY A 335 54.35 55.04 -17.57
N GLU A 336 53.58 55.57 -18.54
CA GLU A 336 53.68 56.89 -19.21
C GLU A 336 54.98 57.41 -19.90
N THR A 337 54.76 58.06 -21.07
CA THR A 337 55.58 58.90 -22.00
C THR A 337 56.63 58.27 -22.93
N ASP A 338 56.38 58.31 -24.25
CA ASP A 338 57.05 59.23 -25.19
C ASP A 338 56.48 59.16 -26.63
N LYS A 339 56.14 60.34 -27.18
CA LYS A 339 55.90 60.66 -28.61
C LYS A 339 57.20 61.37 -29.08
N PRO A 340 57.71 61.29 -30.35
CA PRO A 340 56.94 61.35 -31.60
C PRO A 340 57.50 60.63 -32.85
N ALA A 341 56.68 60.48 -33.90
CA ALA A 341 56.93 60.95 -35.28
C ALA A 341 55.87 60.41 -36.27
N GLU A 342 55.24 61.33 -37.00
CA GLU A 342 54.43 61.17 -38.21
C GLU A 342 55.37 61.42 -39.43
N PRO A 343 55.22 60.74 -40.59
CA PRO A 343 54.45 61.38 -41.68
C PRO A 343 53.67 60.47 -42.65
N GLU A 344 52.64 61.11 -43.24
CA GLU A 344 52.18 61.06 -44.64
C GLU A 344 51.17 60.01 -45.14
N ALA A 345 49.90 60.39 -45.01
CA ALA A 345 48.91 60.65 -46.08
C ALA A 345 49.01 59.93 -47.45
N LYS A 346 47.89 59.29 -47.86
CA LYS A 346 47.32 59.50 -49.22
C LYS A 346 45.81 59.19 -49.35
N LYS A 347 45.06 60.28 -49.40
CA LYS A 347 43.87 60.68 -50.20
C LYS A 347 42.76 59.68 -50.58
N ILE A 348 41.58 60.10 -50.18
CA ILE A 348 40.23 59.86 -50.71
C ILE A 348 40.16 60.24 -52.20
N GLY A 349 39.43 59.43 -52.98
CA GLY A 349 38.72 59.83 -54.19
C GLY A 349 37.22 59.63 -53.95
#